data_AF-Q5W2W6-F1
#
_entry.id   AF-Q5W2W6-F1
#
_cell.length_a   1.000
_cell.length_b   1.000
_cell.length_c   1.000
_cell.angle_alpha   90.00
_cell.angle_beta   90.00
_cell.angle_gamma   90.00
#
_symmetry.space_group_name_H-M   'P 1'
#
loop_
_entity.id
_entity.type
_entity.pdbx_description
1 polymer ?
#
loop_
_entity_poly.entity_id
_entity_poly.type
_entity_poly.pdbx_seq_one_letter_code
_entity_poly.pdbx_strand_id
1 'polypeptide(L)' 'MMSSKKVIRKNFINKGIISIFSFILRKYYLIYEEEDKIVLLRKGREYNISKVV' A
#
# COMPACT_ATOMS: atom_id res chain seq x y z
N MET A 1 -2.92 35.23 -3.08
CA MET A 1 -2.35 34.21 -3.99
C MET A 1 -1.67 33.12 -3.18
N MET A 2 -2.30 31.96 -3.01
CA MET A 2 -1.67 30.85 -2.28
C MET A 2 -0.54 30.30 -3.17
N SER A 3 0.71 30.51 -2.75
CA SER A 3 1.90 30.27 -3.58
C SER A 3 1.95 28.83 -4.11
N SER A 4 1.87 28.69 -5.44
CA SER A 4 1.83 27.42 -6.18
C SER A 4 2.96 26.45 -5.80
N LYS A 5 4.13 26.99 -5.39
CA LYS A 5 5.27 26.22 -4.87
C LYS A 5 4.92 25.38 -3.63
N LYS A 6 4.01 25.87 -2.78
CA LYS A 6 3.59 25.17 -1.55
C LYS A 6 2.72 23.95 -1.86
N VAL A 7 1.92 24.00 -2.94
CA VAL A 7 1.08 22.88 -3.40
C VAL A 7 1.92 21.78 -4.03
N ILE A 8 2.89 22.15 -4.89
CA ILE A 8 3.78 21.19 -5.55
C ILE A 8 4.64 20.42 -4.55
N ARG A 9 5.21 21.12 -3.55
CA ARG A 9 6.02 20.49 -2.50
C ARG A 9 5.20 19.52 -1.64
N LYS A 10 3.95 19.87 -1.35
CA LYS A 10 3.01 18.99 -0.61
C LYS A 10 2.67 17.73 -1.42
N ASN A 11 2.51 17.87 -2.73
CA ASN A 11 2.27 16.74 -3.63
C ASN A 11 3.49 15.80 -3.73
N PHE A 12 4.70 16.36 -3.73
CA PHE A 12 5.95 15.57 -3.75
C PHE A 12 6.15 14.78 -2.45
N ILE A 13 5.90 15.41 -1.30
CA ILE A 13 5.95 14.73 0.01
C ILE A 13 4.89 13.62 0.07
N ASN A 14 3.66 13.90 -0.35
CA ASN A 14 2.59 12.90 -0.39
C ASN A 14 2.96 11.71 -1.28
N LYS A 15 3.52 11.96 -2.48
CA LYS A 15 4.02 10.90 -3.37
C LYS A 15 5.13 10.09 -2.71
N GLY A 16 6.07 10.73 -2.02
CA GLY A 16 7.14 10.06 -1.29
C GLY A 16 6.60 9.13 -0.18
N ILE A 17 5.65 9.62 0.62
CA ILE A 17 5.01 8.85 1.68
C ILE A 17 4.27 7.64 1.11
N ILE A 18 3.49 7.82 0.02
CA ILE A 18 2.77 6.73 -0.65
C ILE A 18 3.75 5.67 -1.16
N SER A 19 4.87 6.08 -1.75
CA SER A 19 5.90 5.15 -2.24
C SER A 19 6.54 4.34 -1.13
N ILE A 20 6.91 4.99 -0.02
CA ILE A 20 7.48 4.30 1.17
C ILE A 20 6.46 3.34 1.76
N PHE A 21 5.21 3.79 1.89
CA PHE A 21 4.12 2.98 2.43
C PHE A 21 3.86 1.75 1.55
N SER A 22 3.80 1.93 0.22
CA SER A 22 3.65 0.85 -0.75
C SER A 22 4.80 -0.16 -0.68
N PHE A 23 6.04 0.33 -0.53
CA PHE A 23 7.21 -0.52 -0.38
C PHE A 23 7.15 -1.38 0.89
N ILE A 24 6.80 -0.76 2.03
CA ILE A 24 6.61 -1.46 3.30
C ILE A 24 5.48 -2.49 3.18
N LEU A 25 4.35 -2.12 2.59
CA LEU A 25 3.22 -3.02 2.38
C LEU A 25 3.62 -4.26 1.58
N ARG A 26 4.33 -4.08 0.45
CA ARG A 26 4.82 -5.18 -0.40
C ARG A 26 5.86 -6.06 0.30
N LYS A 27 6.64 -5.49 1.24
CA LYS A 27 7.62 -6.25 2.02
C LYS A 27 6.93 -7.21 2.98
N TYR A 28 5.87 -6.78 3.66
CA TYR A 28 5.20 -7.57 4.70
C TYR A 28 3.97 -8.33 4.21
N TYR A 29 3.38 -7.96 3.08
CA TYR A 29 2.15 -8.56 2.57
C TYR A 29 2.31 -9.03 1.12
N LEU A 30 1.67 -10.14 0.81
CA LEU A 30 1.30 -10.50 -0.55
C LEU A 30 -0.02 -9.78 -0.84
N ILE A 31 -0.05 -9.00 -1.93
CA ILE A 31 -1.21 -8.21 -2.31
C ILE A 31 -1.69 -8.75 -3.64
N TYR A 32 -2.95 -9.18 -3.69
CA TYR A 32 -3.60 -9.60 -4.93
C TYR A 32 -5.04 -9.10 -4.94
N GLU A 33 -5.59 -9.04 -6.14
CA GLU A 33 -6.96 -8.62 -6.39
C GLU A 33 -7.81 -9.87 -6.61
N GLU A 34 -8.91 -9.96 -5.87
CA GLU A 34 -9.85 -11.07 -5.92
C GLU A 34 -11.25 -10.48 -6.02
N GLU A 35 -11.84 -10.63 -7.21
CA GLU A 35 -13.13 -10.03 -7.58
C GLU A 35 -13.13 -8.51 -7.30
N ASP A 36 -13.95 -8.03 -6.36
CA ASP A 36 -14.07 -6.61 -5.97
C ASP A 36 -13.26 -6.27 -4.71
N LYS A 37 -12.31 -7.13 -4.31
CA LYS A 37 -11.55 -6.98 -3.06
C LYS A 37 -10.05 -7.01 -3.30
N ILE A 38 -9.35 -6.14 -2.57
CA ILE A 38 -7.89 -6.22 -2.45
C ILE A 38 -7.57 -7.05 -1.21
N VAL A 39 -6.91 -8.19 -1.42
CA VAL A 39 -6.52 -9.10 -0.34
C VAL A 39 -5.06 -8.84 0.05
N LEU A 40 -4.81 -8.72 1.36
CA LEU A 40 -3.49 -8.52 1.96
C LEU A 40 -3.13 -9.71 2.86
N LEU A 41 -2.30 -10.63 2.36
CA LEU A 41 -1.82 -11.78 3.14
C LEU A 41 -0.46 -11.50 3.75
N ARG A 42 -0.34 -11.55 5.08
CA ARG A 42 0.92 -11.26 5.77
C ARG A 42 1.96 -12.36 5.47
N LYS A 43 3.10 -11.99 4.92
CA LYS A 43 4.24 -12.89 4.68
C LYS A 43 4.81 -13.36 6.02
N GLY A 44 5.19 -14.64 6.11
CA GLY A 44 5.83 -15.22 7.30
C GLY A 44 4.88 -15.70 8.41
N ARG A 45 3.57 -15.69 8.19
CA ARG A 45 2.65 -16.58 8.93
C ARG A 45 2.24 -17.71 8.01
N GLU A 46 2.21 -18.94 8.50
CA GLU A 46 1.52 -20.03 7.80
C GLU A 46 0.03 -19.67 7.73
N TYR A 47 -0.42 -19.22 6.56
CA TYR A 47 -1.83 -19.05 6.29
C TYR A 47 -2.38 -20.41 5.88
N ASN A 48 -3.22 -20.99 6.74
CA ASN A 48 -3.87 -22.26 6.47
C ASN A 48 -5.00 -22.01 5.46
N ILE A 49 -4.72 -22.28 4.18
CA ILE A 49 -5.60 -21.99 3.04
C ILE A 49 -6.94 -22.75 3.17
N SER A 50 -6.95 -23.87 3.91
CA SER A 50 -8.14 -24.69 4.21
C SER A 50 -9.22 -24.01 5.06
N LYS A 51 -8.95 -22.81 5.60
CA LYS A 51 -9.93 -22.02 6.37
C LYS A 51 -10.60 -20.90 5.56
N VAL A 52 -10.15 -20.68 4.33
CA VAL A 52 -10.61 -19.58 3.46
C VAL A 52 -11.54 -20.09 2.34
N VAL A 53 -11.58 -21.42 2.12
CA VAL A 53 -12.50 -22.10 1.19
C VAL A 53 -13.73 -22.62 1.92
#